data_AF-A0A3R7SWG7-F1
#
_entry.id   AF-A0A3R7SWG7-F1
#
_cell.length_a   1.000
_cell.length_b   1.000
_cell.length_c   1.000
_cell.angle_alpha   90.00
_cell.angle_beta   90.00
_cell.angle_gamma   90.00
#
_symmetry.space_group_name_H-M   'P 1'
#
loop_
_entity.id
_entity.type
_entity.pdbx_description
1 polymer ?
#
loop_
_entity_poly.entity_id
_entity_poly.type
_entity_poly.pdbx_seq_one_letter_code
_entity_poly.pdbx_strand_id
1 'polypeptide(L)'
;MKFHCECSYCVGEATKSYTWQVSPRLIWVEIPKNASQSIKTRYLSDKTFKMHNKKTINTEYFKEGFVILRDPVSRFKSLLAHYFLPSGGRYRSGKKWLDTYLAGRKIDENNLCELVLSKFHNIKDIEEPHHWSTQSSFIPKEFYNLEKPHFLGMDWVKTKFPFQNRSQSELINITDIEIRKIKQLYAEDYNLIKTTKGEI
;
A
#
# COMPACT_ATOMS: atom_id res chain seq x y z
N MET A 1 -8.06 7.23 7.06
CA MET A 1 -6.86 8.06 7.37
C MET A 1 -6.04 8.30 6.10
N LYS A 2 -5.73 9.55 5.76
CA LYS A 2 -4.89 9.90 4.59
C LYS A 2 -3.83 10.93 4.97
N PHE A 3 -2.58 10.65 4.65
CA PHE A 3 -1.48 11.60 4.83
C PHE A 3 -1.29 12.44 3.58
N HIS A 4 -1.09 13.75 3.77
CA HIS A 4 -0.65 14.64 2.70
C HIS A 4 0.79 14.30 2.32
N CYS A 5 1.10 14.30 1.03
CA CYS A 5 2.44 13.99 0.53
C CYS A 5 2.67 14.74 -0.77
N GLU A 6 3.86 15.33 -0.90
CA GLU A 6 4.24 16.12 -2.08
C GLU A 6 5.19 15.39 -3.04
N CYS A 7 5.37 14.08 -2.87
CA CYS A 7 6.25 13.31 -3.74
C CYS A 7 5.73 13.26 -5.19
N SER A 8 6.59 12.87 -6.12
CA SER A 8 6.22 12.72 -7.54
C SER A 8 4.98 11.86 -7.71
N TYR A 9 4.81 10.80 -6.92
CA TYR A 9 3.64 9.94 -6.94
C TYR A 9 2.33 10.64 -6.50
N CYS A 10 2.40 11.71 -5.70
CA CYS A 10 1.23 12.41 -5.15
C CYS A 10 0.93 13.79 -5.78
N VAL A 11 1.93 14.49 -6.34
CA VAL A 11 1.78 15.90 -6.82
C VAL A 11 2.06 16.07 -8.32
N GLY A 12 2.76 15.15 -8.98
CA GLY A 12 3.18 15.33 -10.38
C GLY A 12 2.05 15.24 -11.41
N GLU A 13 2.07 16.08 -12.44
CA GLU A 13 1.09 16.07 -13.55
C GLU A 13 1.10 14.78 -14.39
N ALA A 14 2.24 14.07 -14.43
CA ALA A 14 2.44 12.78 -15.12
C ALA A 14 2.05 11.55 -14.28
N THR A 15 1.76 11.74 -12.99
CA THR A 15 1.57 10.70 -11.97
C THR A 15 0.24 10.85 -11.22
N LYS A 16 -0.68 11.67 -11.73
CA LYS A 16 -2.04 11.93 -11.21
C LYS A 16 -2.99 10.72 -11.21
N SER A 17 -2.51 9.48 -11.25
CA SER A 17 -3.42 8.35 -11.23
C SER A 17 -2.91 7.13 -10.51
N TYR A 18 -3.65 6.78 -9.47
CA TYR A 18 -3.79 5.44 -8.92
C TYR A 18 -4.46 4.50 -9.93
N THR A 19 -4.59 4.85 -11.21
CA THR A 19 -5.48 4.15 -12.15
C THR A 19 -4.75 3.88 -13.45
N TRP A 20 -4.54 2.60 -13.69
CA TRP A 20 -3.83 2.06 -14.83
C TRP A 20 -4.81 1.39 -15.77
N GLN A 21 -4.87 1.84 -17.02
CA GLN A 21 -5.59 1.10 -18.05
C GLN A 21 -4.84 -0.18 -18.39
N VAL A 22 -5.44 -1.33 -18.11
CA VAL A 22 -4.86 -2.65 -18.43
C VAL A 22 -5.37 -3.12 -19.79
N SER A 23 -6.62 -2.85 -20.14
CA SER A 23 -7.19 -3.11 -21.47
C SER A 23 -8.20 -2.02 -21.85
N PRO A 24 -8.80 -2.02 -23.06
CA PRO A 24 -9.83 -1.04 -23.42
C PRO A 24 -11.00 -0.94 -22.43
N ARG A 25 -11.32 -2.01 -21.69
CA ARG A 25 -12.45 -2.06 -20.73
C ARG A 25 -12.06 -2.30 -19.27
N LEU A 26 -10.78 -2.56 -18.98
CA LEU A 26 -10.28 -2.92 -17.65
C LEU A 26 -9.34 -1.86 -17.08
N ILE A 27 -9.64 -1.39 -15.86
CA ILE A 27 -8.78 -0.50 -15.07
C ILE A 27 -8.21 -1.21 -13.84
N TRP A 28 -6.96 -0.96 -13.49
CA TRP A 28 -6.38 -1.33 -12.21
C TRP A 28 -6.22 -0.09 -11.33
N VAL A 29 -6.78 -0.14 -10.12
CA VAL A 29 -6.48 0.86 -9.09
C VAL A 29 -5.22 0.44 -8.30
N GLU A 30 -4.11 1.11 -8.55
CA GLU A 30 -2.87 0.94 -7.80
C GLU A 30 -2.96 1.54 -6.40
N ILE A 31 -2.67 0.71 -5.41
CA ILE A 31 -2.43 1.15 -4.03
C ILE A 31 -0.95 0.96 -3.71
N PRO A 32 -0.23 1.98 -3.22
CA PRO A 32 1.16 1.85 -2.83
C PRO A 32 1.39 0.72 -1.83
N LYS A 33 2.47 -0.04 -2.08
CA LYS A 33 2.93 -1.15 -1.23
C LYS A 33 1.99 -2.37 -1.21
N ASN A 34 1.07 -2.45 -2.18
CA ASN A 34 0.22 -3.62 -2.44
C ASN A 34 0.68 -4.35 -3.72
N ALA A 35 1.96 -4.78 -3.73
CA ALA A 35 2.62 -5.47 -4.84
C ALA A 35 2.71 -4.70 -6.18
N SER A 36 2.52 -3.38 -6.15
CA SER A 36 2.47 -2.56 -7.37
C SER A 36 3.69 -2.71 -8.26
N GLN A 37 4.89 -2.79 -7.68
CA GLN A 37 6.12 -3.00 -8.47
C GLN A 37 6.13 -4.37 -9.16
N SER A 38 5.69 -5.43 -8.49
CA SER A 38 5.63 -6.78 -9.08
C SER A 38 4.64 -6.82 -10.25
N ILE A 39 3.46 -6.22 -10.06
CA ILE A 39 2.41 -6.11 -11.08
C ILE A 39 2.94 -5.30 -12.27
N LYS A 40 3.48 -4.10 -12.03
CA LYS A 40 4.08 -3.25 -13.07
C LYS A 40 5.19 -3.96 -13.82
N THR A 41 6.18 -4.53 -13.15
CA THR A 41 7.30 -5.21 -13.83
C THR A 41 6.79 -6.31 -14.74
N ARG A 42 5.81 -7.12 -14.31
CA ARG A 42 5.30 -8.22 -15.15
C ARG A 42 4.42 -7.71 -16.30
N TYR A 43 3.45 -6.84 -16.03
CA TYR A 43 2.55 -6.30 -17.04
C TYR A 43 3.24 -5.36 -18.04
N LEU A 44 4.20 -4.54 -17.59
CA LEU A 44 4.96 -3.65 -18.47
C LEU A 44 6.01 -4.40 -19.29
N SER A 45 6.50 -5.55 -18.81
CA SER A 45 7.41 -6.41 -19.59
C SER A 45 6.72 -7.14 -20.72
N ASP A 46 5.41 -7.39 -20.59
CA ASP A 46 4.61 -8.05 -21.61
C ASP A 46 4.06 -7.00 -22.59
N LYS A 47 4.65 -6.92 -23.78
CA LYS A 47 4.34 -5.91 -24.82
C LYS A 47 2.88 -5.91 -25.29
N THR A 48 2.08 -6.89 -24.87
CA THR A 48 0.65 -6.99 -25.16
C THR A 48 -0.21 -5.98 -24.39
N PHE A 49 0.30 -5.44 -23.28
CA PHE A 49 -0.43 -4.49 -22.45
C PHE A 49 0.03 -3.04 -22.72
N LYS A 50 -0.81 -2.25 -23.40
CA LYS A 50 -0.62 -0.80 -23.52
C LYS A 50 -1.15 -0.11 -22.26
N MET A 51 -0.28 0.03 -21.26
CA MET A 51 -0.62 0.71 -20.01
C MET A 51 -0.70 2.22 -20.23
N HIS A 52 -1.91 2.78 -20.11
CA HIS A 52 -2.13 4.22 -20.10
C HIS A 52 -2.54 4.69 -18.72
N ASN A 53 -1.89 5.74 -18.24
CA ASN A 53 -2.19 6.36 -16.95
C ASN A 53 -3.38 7.32 -17.14
N LYS A 54 -4.50 7.09 -16.45
CA LYS A 54 -5.70 7.95 -16.58
C LYS A 54 -6.04 8.58 -15.25
N LYS A 55 -6.15 9.92 -15.20
CA LYS A 55 -6.44 10.71 -13.99
C LYS A 55 -7.79 10.39 -13.34
N THR A 56 -8.76 9.86 -14.10
CA THR A 56 -10.11 9.52 -13.64
C THR A 56 -10.59 8.24 -14.30
N ILE A 57 -11.51 7.54 -13.63
CA ILE A 57 -12.22 6.39 -14.19
C ILE A 57 -13.43 6.92 -14.96
N ASN A 58 -13.39 6.84 -16.29
CA ASN A 58 -14.59 7.05 -17.11
C ASN A 58 -15.33 5.70 -17.23
N THR A 59 -16.46 5.60 -16.55
CA THR A 59 -17.31 4.40 -16.46
C THR A 59 -18.10 4.08 -17.74
N GLU A 60 -18.09 4.98 -18.73
CA GLU A 60 -18.61 4.70 -20.07
C GLU A 60 -17.64 3.81 -20.86
N TYR A 61 -16.33 4.05 -20.70
CA TYR A 61 -15.28 3.29 -21.38
C TYR A 61 -14.83 2.06 -20.57
N PHE A 62 -14.67 2.20 -19.27
CA PHE A 62 -14.26 1.11 -18.39
C PHE A 62 -15.48 0.50 -17.70
N LYS A 63 -15.67 -0.80 -17.90
CA LYS A 63 -16.76 -1.55 -17.29
C LYS A 63 -16.28 -2.43 -16.15
N GLU A 64 -15.01 -2.78 -16.16
CA GLU A 64 -14.40 -3.67 -15.19
C GLU A 64 -13.20 -3.00 -14.55
N GLY A 65 -12.96 -3.31 -13.29
CA GLY A 65 -11.78 -2.83 -12.60
C GLY A 65 -11.36 -3.74 -11.47
N PHE A 66 -10.08 -3.72 -11.13
CA PHE A 66 -9.58 -4.41 -9.96
C PHE A 66 -8.71 -3.52 -9.08
N VAL A 67 -8.70 -3.83 -7.79
CA VAL A 67 -7.80 -3.27 -6.80
C VAL A 67 -7.20 -4.42 -5.99
N ILE A 68 -5.92 -4.30 -5.66
CA ILE A 68 -5.25 -5.27 -4.78
C ILE A 68 -5.33 -4.75 -3.35
N LEU A 69 -5.93 -5.51 -2.47
CA LEU A 69 -5.94 -5.28 -1.04
C LEU A 69 -4.94 -6.20 -0.34
N ARG A 70 -4.39 -5.71 0.76
CA ARG A 70 -3.50 -6.45 1.64
C ARG A 70 -4.05 -6.36 3.05
N ASP A 71 -3.95 -7.46 3.81
CA ASP A 71 -4.24 -7.42 5.25
C ASP A 71 -3.46 -6.25 5.90
N PRO A 72 -4.13 -5.32 6.59
CA PRO A 72 -3.50 -4.14 7.16
C PRO A 72 -2.33 -4.45 8.11
N VAL A 73 -2.40 -5.52 8.91
CA VAL A 73 -1.29 -5.92 9.80
C VAL A 73 -0.07 -6.36 8.99
N SER A 74 -0.28 -7.23 8.01
CA SER A 74 0.76 -7.69 7.09
C SER A 74 1.38 -6.54 6.29
N ARG A 75 0.56 -5.57 5.88
CA ARG A 75 1.01 -4.34 5.20
C ARG A 75 1.85 -3.48 6.13
N PHE A 76 1.39 -3.25 7.36
CA PHE A 76 2.12 -2.47 8.37
C PHE A 76 3.48 -3.08 8.69
N LYS A 77 3.54 -4.39 8.89
CA LYS A 77 4.79 -5.15 9.11
C LYS A 77 5.78 -4.96 7.96
N SER A 78 5.28 -4.99 6.73
CA SER A 78 6.08 -4.75 5.53
C SER A 78 6.57 -3.31 5.40
N LEU A 79 5.77 -2.33 5.83
CA LEU A 79 6.19 -0.93 5.91
C LEU A 79 7.29 -0.73 6.95
N LEU A 80 7.13 -1.32 8.14
CA LEU A 80 8.16 -1.29 9.18
C LEU A 80 9.48 -1.84 8.65
N ALA A 81 9.47 -2.99 7.97
CA ALA A 81 10.68 -3.56 7.37
C ALA A 81 11.28 -2.64 6.30
N HIS A 82 10.44 -2.03 5.48
CA HIS A 82 10.88 -1.19 4.39
C HIS A 82 11.55 0.11 4.86
N TYR A 83 11.07 0.69 5.96
CA TYR A 83 11.52 1.98 6.46
C TYR A 83 12.55 1.89 7.59
N PHE A 84 12.49 0.86 8.44
CA PHE A 84 13.23 0.86 9.69
C PHE A 84 14.23 -0.29 9.84
N LEU A 85 14.22 -1.29 8.94
CA LEU A 85 15.29 -2.30 8.90
C LEU A 85 16.39 -1.89 7.92
N PRO A 86 17.67 -2.20 8.20
CA PRO A 86 18.81 -1.83 7.35
C PRO A 86 18.71 -2.28 5.89
N SER A 87 18.04 -3.40 5.63
CA SER A 87 17.80 -3.94 4.28
C SER A 87 16.64 -3.25 3.53
N GLY A 88 15.89 -2.39 4.21
CA GLY A 88 14.73 -1.71 3.66
C GLY A 88 15.09 -0.61 2.67
N GLY A 89 14.37 -0.55 1.55
CA GLY A 89 14.58 0.47 0.50
C GLY A 89 14.38 1.93 0.95
N ARG A 90 13.80 2.18 2.13
CA ARG A 90 13.62 3.51 2.74
C ARG A 90 14.31 3.63 4.09
N TYR A 91 15.29 2.77 4.37
CA TYR A 91 15.98 2.72 5.67
C TYR A 91 16.54 4.07 6.11
N ARG A 92 17.18 4.84 5.21
CA ARG A 92 17.75 6.15 5.55
C ARG A 92 16.69 7.12 6.07
N SER A 93 15.53 7.16 5.42
CA SER A 93 14.41 8.04 5.76
C SER A 93 13.78 7.63 7.08
N GLY A 94 13.57 6.32 7.30
CA GLY A 94 13.07 5.83 8.58
C GLY A 94 14.07 5.98 9.71
N LYS A 95 15.37 5.79 9.48
CA LYS A 95 16.42 6.07 10.47
C LYS A 95 16.38 7.54 10.92
N LYS A 96 16.32 8.48 9.98
CA LYS A 96 16.15 9.92 10.32
C LYS A 96 14.92 10.16 11.19
N TRP A 97 13.81 9.49 10.88
CA TRP A 97 12.59 9.58 11.67
C TRP A 97 12.77 8.99 13.09
N LEU A 98 13.41 7.83 13.24
CA LEU A 98 13.74 7.24 14.53
C LEU A 98 14.65 8.16 15.35
N ASP A 99 15.71 8.69 14.74
CA ASP A 99 16.65 9.62 15.38
C ASP A 99 15.94 10.90 15.85
N THR A 100 14.89 11.34 15.15
CA THR A 100 14.13 12.55 15.50
C THR A 100 13.15 12.31 16.66
N TYR A 101 12.38 11.22 16.61
CA TYR A 101 11.24 11.03 17.53
C TYR A 101 11.49 10.02 18.64
N LEU A 102 12.57 9.23 18.54
CA LEU A 102 12.93 8.13 19.44
C LEU A 102 14.42 8.16 19.81
N ALA A 103 15.06 9.34 19.75
CA ALA A 103 16.45 9.53 20.15
C ALA A 103 16.76 8.88 21.50
N GLY A 104 17.88 8.15 21.58
CA GLY A 104 18.34 7.50 22.80
C GLY A 104 17.60 6.22 23.18
N ARG A 105 16.62 5.76 22.40
CA ARG A 105 15.99 4.44 22.58
C ARG A 105 16.83 3.36 21.90
N LYS A 106 16.99 2.22 22.57
CA LYS A 106 17.47 0.99 21.93
C LYS A 106 16.32 0.41 21.10
N ILE A 107 16.51 0.34 19.79
CA ILE A 107 15.50 -0.14 18.85
C ILE A 107 15.98 -1.46 18.25
N ASP A 108 15.14 -2.48 18.29
CA ASP A 108 15.34 -3.78 17.65
C ASP A 108 14.01 -4.34 17.13
N GLU A 109 14.06 -5.50 16.49
CA GLU A 109 12.91 -6.11 15.84
C GLU A 109 11.77 -6.49 16.80
N ASN A 110 12.01 -6.56 18.11
CA ASN A 110 11.01 -6.91 19.12
C ASN A 110 10.23 -5.70 19.63
N ASN A 111 10.82 -4.51 19.60
CA ASN A 111 10.19 -3.30 20.14
C ASN A 111 9.89 -2.23 19.08
N LEU A 112 10.36 -2.42 17.84
CA LEU A 112 10.18 -1.47 16.75
C LEU A 112 8.71 -1.12 16.49
N CYS A 113 7.81 -2.12 16.48
CA CYS A 113 6.40 -1.90 16.20
C CYS A 113 5.76 -0.99 17.26
N GLU A 114 5.95 -1.32 18.54
CA GLU A 114 5.47 -0.55 19.69
C GLU A 114 5.97 0.89 19.64
N LEU A 115 7.28 1.07 19.43
CA LEU A 115 7.90 2.38 19.43
C LEU A 115 7.37 3.26 18.28
N VAL A 116 7.24 2.69 17.07
CA VAL A 116 6.64 3.40 15.93
C VAL A 116 5.17 3.74 16.22
N LEU A 117 4.39 2.80 16.77
CA LEU A 117 2.99 3.05 17.13
C LEU A 117 2.86 4.14 18.20
N SER A 118 3.78 4.21 19.16
CA SER A 118 3.78 5.24 20.22
C SER A 118 3.97 6.67 19.68
N LYS A 119 4.60 6.79 18.50
CA LYS A 119 4.86 8.06 17.81
C LYS A 119 4.16 8.15 16.45
N PHE A 120 3.13 7.34 16.21
CA PHE A 120 2.50 7.22 14.90
C PHE A 120 1.93 8.55 14.35
N HIS A 121 1.51 9.46 15.23
CA HIS A 121 1.06 10.80 14.83
C HIS A 121 2.13 11.64 14.10
N ASN A 122 3.42 11.30 14.26
CA ASN A 122 4.55 11.92 13.58
C ASN A 122 4.94 11.19 12.29
N ILE A 123 4.28 10.09 11.91
CA ILE A 123 4.61 9.37 10.67
C ILE A 123 4.44 10.24 9.43
N LYS A 124 3.62 11.29 9.52
CA LYS A 124 3.46 12.32 8.48
C LYS A 124 4.78 13.03 8.09
N ASP A 125 5.78 13.01 8.97
CA ASP A 125 7.07 13.67 8.76
C ASP A 125 8.11 12.72 8.13
N ILE A 126 7.78 11.44 7.91
CA ILE A 126 8.63 10.51 7.17
C ILE A 126 8.53 10.78 5.67
N GLU A 127 9.56 10.43 4.89
CA GLU A 127 9.45 10.49 3.43
C GLU A 127 8.39 9.50 2.91
N GLU A 128 7.60 9.95 1.92
CA GLU A 128 6.47 9.20 1.35
C GLU A 128 5.46 8.74 2.43
N PRO A 129 4.94 9.66 3.27
CA PRO A 129 4.05 9.30 4.37
C PRO A 129 2.73 8.70 3.87
N HIS A 130 2.38 8.95 2.60
CA HIS A 130 1.21 8.35 1.95
C HIS A 130 1.25 6.80 1.97
N HIS A 131 2.44 6.17 2.00
CA HIS A 131 2.57 4.72 2.16
C HIS A 131 1.87 4.19 3.41
N TRP A 132 1.74 5.01 4.46
CA TRP A 132 1.09 4.66 5.71
C TRP A 132 -0.42 4.97 5.74
N SER A 133 -0.98 5.57 4.69
CA SER A 133 -2.42 5.85 4.59
C SER A 133 -3.25 4.57 4.48
N THR A 134 -4.55 4.68 4.77
CA THR A 134 -5.50 3.61 4.52
C THR A 134 -5.57 3.30 3.03
N GLN A 135 -5.67 2.02 2.69
CA GLN A 135 -5.78 1.52 1.32
C GLN A 135 -7.03 2.10 0.63
N SER A 136 -8.13 2.15 1.36
CA SER A 136 -9.40 2.77 0.94
C SER A 136 -9.24 4.22 0.48
N SER A 137 -8.30 5.00 1.03
CA SER A 137 -8.08 6.41 0.68
C SER A 137 -7.52 6.65 -0.74
N PHE A 138 -7.09 5.57 -1.40
CA PHE A 138 -6.57 5.54 -2.77
C PHE A 138 -7.61 5.12 -3.80
N ILE A 139 -8.77 4.61 -3.38
CA ILE A 139 -9.78 4.07 -4.28
C ILE A 139 -10.76 5.19 -4.65
N PRO A 140 -10.79 5.64 -5.92
CA PRO A 140 -11.71 6.69 -6.36
C PRO A 140 -13.16 6.20 -6.26
N LYS A 141 -14.11 7.11 -5.95
CA LYS A 141 -15.53 6.75 -5.79
C LYS A 141 -16.12 6.13 -7.06
N GLU A 142 -15.65 6.60 -8.20
CA GLU A 142 -16.01 6.15 -9.54
C GLU A 142 -15.70 4.66 -9.76
N PHE A 143 -14.74 4.09 -9.04
CA PHE A 143 -14.43 2.65 -9.12
C PHE A 143 -15.64 1.80 -8.71
N TYR A 144 -16.39 2.23 -7.69
CA TYR A 144 -17.55 1.50 -7.20
C TYR A 144 -18.75 1.57 -8.15
N ASN A 145 -18.70 2.48 -9.14
CA ASN A 145 -19.74 2.62 -10.17
C ASN A 145 -19.47 1.77 -11.42
N LEU A 146 -18.37 1.00 -11.44
CA LEU A 146 -18.10 0.04 -12.51
C LEU A 146 -19.13 -1.09 -12.49
N GLU A 147 -19.35 -1.72 -13.65
CA GLU A 147 -20.23 -2.91 -13.74
C GLU A 147 -19.63 -4.09 -12.97
N LYS A 148 -18.30 -4.22 -12.96
CA LYS A 148 -17.58 -5.26 -12.23
C LYS A 148 -16.36 -4.72 -11.48
N PRO A 149 -16.55 -4.20 -10.25
CA PRO A 149 -15.45 -3.85 -9.36
C PRO A 149 -14.96 -5.08 -8.59
N HIS A 150 -13.67 -5.40 -8.74
CA HIS A 150 -13.03 -6.53 -8.08
C HIS A 150 -12.04 -6.07 -7.01
N PHE A 151 -12.14 -6.67 -5.83
CA PHE A 151 -11.18 -6.51 -4.74
C PHE A 151 -10.47 -7.84 -4.57
N LEU A 152 -9.16 -7.85 -4.82
CA LEU A 152 -8.36 -9.06 -4.89
C LEU A 152 -7.31 -9.04 -3.78
N GLY A 153 -7.10 -10.19 -3.14
CA GLY A 153 -6.08 -10.37 -2.12
C GLY A 153 -4.67 -10.57 -2.66
N MET A 154 -3.73 -10.65 -1.73
CA MET A 154 -2.33 -10.98 -2.03
C MET A 154 -2.16 -12.40 -2.58
N ASP A 155 -3.07 -13.32 -2.29
CA ASP A 155 -3.00 -14.70 -2.80
C ASP A 155 -3.29 -14.77 -4.31
N TRP A 156 -4.23 -13.96 -4.81
CA TRP A 156 -4.41 -13.78 -6.25
C TRP A 156 -3.13 -13.29 -6.92
N VAL A 157 -2.45 -12.32 -6.30
CA VAL A 157 -1.18 -11.80 -6.82
C VAL A 157 -0.11 -12.89 -6.86
N LYS A 158 0.05 -13.69 -5.80
CA LYS A 158 1.04 -14.78 -5.77
C LYS A 158 0.78 -15.82 -6.87
N THR A 159 -0.48 -16.17 -7.10
CA THR A 159 -0.88 -17.13 -8.14
C THR A 159 -0.61 -16.59 -9.55
N LYS A 160 -0.89 -15.31 -9.80
CA LYS A 160 -0.74 -14.69 -11.13
C LYS A 160 0.65 -14.15 -11.42
N PHE A 161 1.37 -13.75 -10.37
CA PHE A 161 2.67 -13.11 -10.40
C PHE A 161 3.55 -13.77 -9.33
N PRO A 162 4.11 -14.96 -9.58
CA PRO A 162 5.04 -15.56 -8.63
C PRO A 162 6.24 -14.61 -8.46
N PHE A 163 6.38 -14.01 -7.28
CA PHE A 163 7.50 -13.16 -6.92
C PHE A 163 8.10 -13.60 -5.59
N GLN A 164 9.41 -13.45 -5.46
CA GLN A 164 10.08 -13.62 -4.18
C GLN A 164 9.82 -12.38 -3.34
N ASN A 165 9.18 -12.56 -2.19
CA ASN A 165 9.02 -11.48 -1.23
C ASN A 165 10.41 -11.13 -0.67
N ARG A 166 10.92 -9.94 -1.01
CA ARG A 166 12.23 -9.46 -0.56
C ARG A 166 12.16 -8.63 0.72
N SER A 167 10.96 -8.35 1.24
CA SER A 167 10.85 -7.61 2.49
C SER A 167 11.14 -8.56 3.65
N GLN A 168 12.15 -8.25 4.46
CA GLN A 168 12.48 -8.97 5.71
C GLN A 168 11.45 -8.72 6.83
N SER A 169 10.16 -8.65 6.46
CA SER A 169 9.06 -8.37 7.36
C SER A 169 8.82 -9.47 8.39
N GLU A 170 9.27 -10.69 8.10
CA GLU A 170 9.27 -11.82 9.01
C GLU A 170 10.06 -11.53 10.30
N LEU A 171 11.14 -10.73 10.22
CA LEU A 171 12.00 -10.44 11.36
C LEU A 171 11.31 -9.63 12.45
N ILE A 172 10.33 -8.80 12.08
CA ILE A 172 9.64 -7.92 13.03
C ILE A 172 8.68 -8.75 13.88
N ASN A 173 8.72 -8.57 15.19
CA ASN A 173 7.74 -9.19 16.08
C ASN A 173 6.60 -8.21 16.37
N ILE A 174 5.37 -8.71 16.35
CA ILE A 174 4.16 -7.94 16.63
C ILE A 174 3.30 -8.75 17.60
N THR A 175 3.00 -8.16 18.73
CA THR A 175 2.13 -8.64 19.82
C THR A 175 0.66 -8.40 19.52
N ASP A 176 -0.22 -9.09 20.26
CA ASP A 176 -1.67 -8.90 20.15
C ASP A 176 -2.13 -7.47 20.45
N ILE A 177 -1.44 -6.77 21.35
CA ILE A 177 -1.75 -5.37 21.70
C ILE A 177 -1.47 -4.47 20.49
N GLU A 178 -0.34 -4.66 19.82
CA GLU A 178 0.02 -3.90 18.62
C GLU A 178 -0.91 -4.24 17.45
N ILE A 179 -1.28 -5.51 17.27
CA ILE A 179 -2.31 -5.93 16.30
C ILE A 179 -3.62 -5.17 16.52
N ARG A 180 -4.09 -5.05 17.76
CA ARG A 180 -5.33 -4.30 18.07
C ARG A 180 -5.19 -2.81 17.71
N LYS A 181 -4.05 -2.19 18.03
CA LYS A 181 -3.78 -0.79 17.67
C LYS A 181 -3.74 -0.59 16.15
N ILE A 182 -3.09 -1.49 15.41
CA ILE A 182 -3.05 -1.45 13.94
C ILE A 182 -4.47 -1.62 13.37
N LYS A 183 -5.28 -2.54 13.91
CA LYS A 183 -6.68 -2.71 13.49
C LYS A 183 -7.51 -1.46 13.69
N GLN A 184 -7.33 -0.75 14.79
CA GLN A 184 -8.01 0.53 15.04
C GLN A 184 -7.54 1.60 14.05
N LEU A 185 -6.23 1.70 13.82
CA LEU A 185 -5.63 2.66 12.90
C LEU A 185 -6.10 2.49 11.45
N TYR A 186 -6.29 1.25 11.02
CA TYR A 186 -6.73 0.88 9.67
C TYR A 186 -8.17 0.36 9.63
N ALA A 187 -9.04 0.83 10.54
CA ALA A 187 -10.43 0.36 10.64
C ALA A 187 -11.21 0.51 9.32
N GLU A 188 -10.95 1.57 8.55
CA GLU A 188 -11.53 1.79 7.22
C GLU A 188 -11.19 0.66 6.24
N ASP A 189 -9.96 0.14 6.28
CA ASP A 189 -9.53 -0.94 5.38
C ASP A 189 -10.16 -2.28 5.78
N TYR A 190 -10.31 -2.54 7.08
CA TYR A 190 -11.02 -3.73 7.55
C TYR A 190 -12.52 -3.68 7.20
N ASN A 191 -13.14 -2.50 7.27
CA ASN A 191 -14.51 -2.32 6.82
C ASN A 191 -14.63 -2.58 5.31
N LEU A 192 -13.71 -2.03 4.51
CA LEU A 192 -13.65 -2.29 3.08
C LEU A 192 -13.56 -3.81 2.81
N ILE A 193 -12.56 -4.48 3.38
CA ILE A 193 -12.34 -5.93 3.23
C ILE A 193 -13.59 -6.73 3.61
N LYS A 194 -14.28 -6.39 4.71
CA LYS A 194 -15.50 -7.09 5.16
C LYS A 194 -16.67 -6.91 4.18
N THR A 195 -16.82 -5.71 3.61
CA THR A 195 -17.91 -5.40 2.67
C THR A 195 -17.68 -5.98 1.29
N THR A 196 -16.41 -6.11 0.89
CA THR A 196 -16.02 -6.68 -0.38
C THR A 196 -15.86 -8.19 -0.18
N LYS A 197 -16.89 -8.98 -0.53
CA LYS A 197 -16.88 -10.46 -0.52
C LYS A 197 -15.88 -11.08 -1.54
N GLY A 198 -14.77 -10.40 -1.82
CA GLY A 198 -13.75 -10.85 -2.76
C GLY A 198 -12.87 -11.94 -2.18
N GLU A 199 -12.16 -12.64 -3.06
CA GLU A 199 -11.07 -13.55 -2.73
C GLU A 199 -9.89 -12.74 -2.16
N ILE A 200 -9.96 -12.39 -0.87
CA ILE A 200 -8.94 -11.61 -0.14
C ILE A 200 -8.04 -12.53 0.68
#